data_AF-A0A959XSK7-F1
#
_entry.id   AF-A0A959XSK7-F1
#
_cell.length_a   1.000
_cell.length_b   1.000
_cell.length_c   1.000
_cell.angle_alpha   90.00
_cell.angle_beta   90.00
_cell.angle_gamma   90.00
#
_symmetry.space_group_name_H-M   'P 1'
#
loop_
_entity.id
_entity.type
_entity.pdbx_description
1 polymer ?
#
loop_
_entity_poly.entity_id
_entity_poly.type
_entity_poly.pdbx_seq_one_letter_code
_entity_poly.pdbx_strand_id
1 'polypeptide(L)' 'KGMLKMLIETAKRTGTKVGICGQGPSDFPDFAQFLVELGIDSISVTPDSLLKTRRAIAEVEKEIAGKKEQVTV' A
#
# COMPACT_ATOMS: atom_id res chain seq x y z
N LYS A 1 -10.94 2.66 10.07
CA LYS A 1 -9.54 2.65 9.56
C LYS A 1 -8.54 1.95 10.50
N GLY A 2 -8.77 1.88 11.81
CA GLY A 2 -7.82 1.25 12.77
C GLY A 2 -7.62 -0.27 12.61
N MET A 3 -8.67 -1.05 12.29
CA MET A 3 -8.55 -2.51 12.18
C MET A 3 -7.64 -2.97 11.04
N LEU A 4 -7.68 -2.28 9.88
CA LEU A 4 -6.79 -2.59 8.76
C LEU A 4 -5.33 -2.29 9.10
N LYS A 5 -5.07 -1.18 9.79
CA LYS A 5 -3.73 -0.82 10.25
C LYS A 5 -3.19 -1.89 11.20
N MET A 6 -3.97 -2.28 12.21
CA MET A 6 -3.60 -3.32 13.15
C MET A 6 -3.36 -4.67 12.47
N LEU A 7 -4.19 -5.03 11.47
CA LEU A 7 -4.02 -6.26 10.68
C LEU A 7 -2.66 -6.25 9.96
N ILE A 8 -2.35 -5.18 9.23
CA ILE A 8 -1.11 -5.08 8.45
C ILE A 8 0.11 -5.01 9.36
N GLU A 9 0.06 -4.24 10.46
CA GLU A 9 1.15 -4.18 11.44
C GLU A 9 1.39 -5.54 12.12
N THR A 10 0.33 -6.25 12.48
CA THR A 10 0.43 -7.58 13.09
C THR A 10 1.03 -8.57 12.11
N ALA A 11 0.54 -8.58 10.86
CA ALA A 11 1.04 -9.48 9.84
C ALA A 11 2.51 -9.22 9.50
N LYS A 12 2.94 -7.95 9.45
CA LYS A 12 4.36 -7.61 9.33
C LYS A 12 5.19 -8.15 10.49
N ARG A 13 4.71 -8.00 11.73
CA ARG A 13 5.40 -8.52 12.92
C ARG A 13 5.51 -10.05 12.91
N THR A 14 4.54 -10.75 12.31
CA THR A 14 4.54 -12.21 12.19
C THR A 14 5.16 -12.71 10.89
N GLY A 15 5.64 -11.83 10.00
CA GLY A 15 6.14 -12.20 8.67
C GLY A 15 5.07 -12.79 7.74
N THR A 16 3.80 -12.56 8.04
CA THR A 16 2.66 -13.04 7.26
C THR A 16 2.34 -12.06 6.13
N LYS A 17 2.25 -12.57 4.90
CA LYS A 17 1.92 -11.75 3.74
C LYS A 17 0.45 -11.33 3.77
N VAL A 18 0.17 -10.05 3.54
CA VAL A 18 -1.21 -9.54 3.48
C VAL A 18 -1.55 -9.09 2.07
N GLY A 19 -2.67 -9.61 1.56
CA GLY A 19 -3.28 -9.17 0.32
C GLY A 19 -4.68 -8.59 0.57
N ILE A 20 -5.02 -7.48 -0.09
CA ILE A 20 -6.38 -6.95 -0.08
C ILE A 20 -6.98 -7.03 -1.49
N CYS A 21 -8.19 -7.57 -1.57
CA CYS A 21 -9.00 -7.59 -2.78
C CYS A 21 -10.30 -6.81 -2.57
N GLY A 22 -10.84 -6.28 -3.66
CA GLY A 22 -12.15 -5.62 -3.67
C GLY A 22 -12.18 -4.38 -4.56
N GLN A 23 -13.37 -3.76 -4.62
CA GLN A 23 -13.56 -2.51 -5.35
C GLN A 23 -12.87 -1.32 -4.68
N GLY A 24 -12.65 -1.37 -3.35
CA GLY A 24 -11.98 -0.31 -2.59
C GLY A 24 -10.66 0.21 -3.20
N PRO A 25 -9.64 -0.64 -3.42
CA PRO A 25 -8.38 -0.21 -4.06
C PRO A 25 -8.50 0.08 -5.56
N SER A 26 -9.63 -0.27 -6.20
CA SER A 26 -9.88 0.02 -7.61
C SER A 26 -10.56 1.38 -7.81
N ASP A 27 -11.45 1.76 -6.89
CA ASP A 27 -12.21 3.01 -6.94
C ASP A 27 -11.49 4.17 -6.23
N PHE A 28 -10.63 3.87 -5.24
CA PHE A 28 -9.93 4.88 -4.44
C PHE A 28 -8.40 4.68 -4.47
N PRO A 29 -7.68 5.42 -5.32
CA PRO A 29 -6.22 5.41 -5.35
C PRO A 29 -5.60 5.80 -4.00
N ASP A 30 -6.19 6.74 -3.28
CA ASP A 30 -5.75 7.16 -1.93
C ASP A 30 -5.76 6.00 -0.93
N PHE A 31 -6.71 5.06 -1.09
CA PHE A 31 -6.76 3.88 -0.24
C PHE A 31 -5.63 2.91 -0.57
N ALA A 32 -5.33 2.71 -1.86
CA ALA A 32 -4.18 1.91 -2.28
C ALA A 32 -2.85 2.52 -1.81
N GLN A 33 -2.71 3.85 -1.89
CA GLN A 33 -1.56 4.57 -1.35
C GLN A 33 -1.41 4.36 0.16
N PHE A 34 -2.50 4.51 0.92
CA PHE A 34 -2.49 4.23 2.36
C PHE A 34 -2.08 2.79 2.68
N LEU A 35 -2.53 1.80 1.90
CA LEU A 35 -2.12 0.40 2.08
C LEU A 35 -0.63 0.20 1.79
N VAL A 36 -0.08 0.88 0.78
CA VAL A 36 1.35 0.85 0.43
C VAL A 36 2.19 1.56 1.49
N GLU A 37 1.73 2.68 2.05
CA GLU A 37 2.40 3.34 3.18
C GLU A 37 2.46 2.44 4.42
N LEU A 38 1.38 1.70 4.70
CA LEU A 38 1.37 0.67 5.73
C LEU A 38 2.27 -0.53 5.36
N GLY A 39 2.59 -0.67 4.08
CA GLY A 39 3.44 -1.69 3.46
C GLY A 39 2.78 -3.05 3.34
N ILE A 40 1.57 -3.05 2.79
CA ILE A 40 0.93 -4.27 2.30
C ILE A 40 1.79 -4.98 1.25
N ASP A 41 1.71 -6.31 1.18
CA ASP A 41 2.47 -7.10 0.21
C ASP A 41 1.81 -7.13 -1.18
N SER A 42 0.46 -7.15 -1.22
CA SER A 42 -0.27 -7.30 -2.48
C SER A 42 -1.62 -6.58 -2.47
N ILE A 43 -1.98 -6.00 -3.60
CA ILE A 43 -3.28 -5.35 -3.82
C ILE A 43 -3.86 -5.89 -5.13
N SER A 44 -5.09 -6.40 -5.07
CA SER A 44 -5.84 -6.81 -6.26
C SER A 44 -6.76 -5.67 -6.70
N VAL A 45 -6.60 -5.24 -7.95
CA VAL A 45 -7.39 -4.17 -8.57
C VAL A 45 -7.97 -4.63 -9.90
N THR A 46 -9.04 -3.97 -10.33
CA THR A 46 -9.58 -4.17 -11.67
C THR A 46 -8.58 -3.71 -12.73
N PRO A 47 -8.57 -4.35 -13.93
CA PRO A 47 -7.64 -3.99 -15.00
C PRO A 47 -7.81 -2.53 -15.47
N ASP A 48 -9.03 -1.99 -15.40
CA ASP A 48 -9.33 -0.60 -15.77
C ASP A 48 -8.65 0.40 -14.82
N SER A 49 -8.64 0.09 -13.51
CA SER A 49 -8.02 0.92 -12.48
C SER A 49 -6.53 0.63 -12.29
N LEU A 50 -6.00 -0.49 -12.81
CA LEU A 50 -4.62 -0.91 -12.64
C LEU A 50 -3.62 0.20 -13.02
N LEU A 51 -3.82 0.86 -14.16
CA LEU A 51 -2.93 1.93 -14.63
C LEU A 51 -2.93 3.14 -13.69
N LYS A 52 -4.09 3.53 -13.18
CA LYS A 52 -4.24 4.66 -12.25
C LYS A 52 -3.62 4.32 -10.90
N THR A 53 -3.98 3.17 -10.34
CA THR A 53 -3.47 2.70 -9.06
C THR A 53 -1.96 2.49 -9.09
N ARG A 54 -1.40 1.89 -10.16
CA ARG A 54 0.05 1.72 -10.29
C ARG A 54 0.80 3.06 -10.35
N ARG A 55 0.26 4.08 -11.02
CA ARG A 55 0.89 5.41 -11.03
C ARG A 55 0.86 6.04 -9.64
N ALA A 56 -0.29 6.00 -8.96
CA ALA A 56 -0.44 6.54 -7.61
C ALA A 56 0.48 5.84 -6.59
N ILE A 57 0.62 4.51 -6.70
CA ILE A 57 1.55 3.72 -5.88
C ILE A 57 2.99 4.08 -6.20
N ALA A 58 3.37 4.16 -7.49
CA ALA A 58 4.74 4.47 -7.89
C ALA A 58 5.20 5.86 -7.42
N GLU A 59 4.32 6.84 -7.40
CA GLU A 59 4.63 8.17 -6.83
C GLU A 59 4.86 8.08 -5.32
N VAL A 60 4.00 7.38 -4.59
CA VAL A 60 4.16 7.20 -3.14
C VAL A 60 5.39 6.37 -2.80
N GLU A 61 5.69 5.32 -3.56
CA GLU A 61 6.92 4.54 -3.40
C GLU A 61 8.16 5.40 -3.63
N LYS A 62 8.15 6.31 -4.60
CA LYS A 62 9.23 7.29 -4.80
C LYS A 62 9.36 8.26 -3.61
N GLU A 63 8.26 8.76 -3.08
CA GLU A 63 8.30 9.64 -1.90
C GLU A 63 8.79 8.91 -0.64
N ILE A 64 8.36 7.67 -0.43
CA ILE A 64 8.81 6.83 0.69
C ILE A 64 10.29 6.45 0.52
N ALA A 65 10.73 6.11 -0.70
CA ALA A 65 12.13 5.83 -1.01
C ALA A 65 13.01 7.06 -0.78
N GLY A 66 12.55 8.25 -1.21
CA GLY A 66 13.23 9.52 -0.95
C GLY A 66 13.30 9.88 0.54
N LYS A 67 12.31 9.47 1.35
CA LYS A 67 12.34 9.61 2.82
C LYS A 67 13.23 8.58 3.51
N LYS A 68 13.45 7.39 2.93
CA LYS A 68 14.36 6.37 3.50
C LYS A 68 15.84 6.78 3.42
N GLU A 69 16.22 7.67 2.51
CA GLU A 69 17.61 8.15 2.37
C GLU A 69 18.00 9.19 3.45
N GLN A 70 17.05 9.69 4.26
CA GLN A 70 17.35 10.66 5.33
C GLN A 70 17.46 10.04 6.74
N VAL A 71 17.58 8.71 6.84
CA VAL A 71 17.96 8.02 8.09
C VAL A 71 19.21 7.19 7.84
N THR A 72 20.29 7.85 7.45
CA THR A 72 21.66 7.42 7.74
C THR A 72 22.55 8.66 7.85
N VAL A 73 22.60 9.21 9.05
CA VAL A 73 23.78 9.86 9.67
C VAL A 73 23.63 9.76 11.18
#